data_AF-T2PIV0-F1
#
_entry.id   AF-T2PIV0-F1
#
_cell.length_a   1.000
_cell.length_b   1.000
_cell.length_c   1.000
_cell.angle_alpha   90.00
_cell.angle_beta   90.00
_cell.angle_gamma   90.00
#
_symmetry.space_group_name_H-M   'P 1'
#
loop_
_entity.id
_entity.type
_entity.pdbx_description
1 polymer ?
#
loop_
_entity_poly.entity_id
_entity_poly.type
_entity_poly.pdbx_seq_one_letter_code
_entity_poly.pdbx_strand_id
1 'polypeptide(L)'
;AHDVHYVRPQFAHLPLIDNAQGERLAKSKHSLDVGALRESGWSAERMIGYCMYLLGYKNPGQTLPVDMSAADALALFGNDETPWDSVRSNLADKSVPFLD
;
A
#
# COMPACT_ATOMS: atom_id res chain seq x y z
N ALA A 1 23.04 -37.84 0.17
CA ALA A 1 22.01 -36.99 0.80
C ALA A 1 22.24 -35.58 0.31
N HIS A 2 21.29 -34.98 -0.40
CA HIS A 2 21.42 -33.60 -0.87
C HIS A 2 21.10 -32.68 0.30
N ASP A 3 22.07 -31.86 0.67
CA ASP A 3 21.94 -30.86 1.74
C ASP A 3 21.01 -29.75 1.23
N VAL A 4 19.81 -29.66 1.80
CA VAL A 4 18.81 -28.66 1.41
C VAL A 4 19.09 -27.39 2.22
N HIS A 5 19.75 -26.43 1.59
CA HIS A 5 19.94 -25.11 2.20
C HIS A 5 18.62 -24.34 2.23
N TYR A 6 18.02 -24.23 3.41
CA TYR A 6 16.89 -23.32 3.63
C TYR A 6 17.40 -21.92 3.93
N VAL A 7 17.11 -20.98 3.02
CA VAL A 7 17.26 -19.55 3.29
C VAL A 7 16.11 -19.12 4.19
N ARG A 8 16.41 -18.41 5.29
CA ARG A 8 15.37 -17.85 6.17
C ARG A 8 14.63 -16.73 5.43
N PRO A 9 13.30 -16.80 5.26
CA PRO A 9 12.55 -15.73 4.64
C PRO A 9 12.58 -14.48 5.53
N GLN A 10 12.47 -13.33 4.89
CA GLN A 10 12.33 -12.06 5.59
C GLN A 10 10.89 -11.56 5.48
N PHE A 11 10.35 -11.03 6.58
CA PHE A 11 8.95 -10.60 6.68
C PHE A 11 8.84 -9.09 6.90
N ALA A 12 7.78 -8.50 6.34
CA ALA A 12 7.32 -7.16 6.65
C ALA A 12 5.84 -7.20 7.01
N HIS A 13 5.44 -6.44 8.02
CA HIS A 13 4.04 -6.23 8.37
C HIS A 13 3.54 -5.00 7.63
N LEU A 14 2.49 -5.17 6.83
CA LEU A 14 1.86 -4.03 6.17
C LEU A 14 0.94 -3.31 7.15
N PRO A 15 0.87 -1.96 7.07
CA PRO A 15 0.01 -1.20 7.95
C PRO A 15 -1.45 -1.51 7.65
N LEU A 16 -2.27 -1.56 8.70
CA LEU A 16 -3.71 -1.74 8.54
C LEU A 16 -4.34 -0.38 8.21
N ILE A 17 -5.48 -0.42 7.53
CA ILE A 17 -6.12 0.78 6.98
C ILE A 17 -7.47 1.01 7.67
N ASP A 18 -7.66 2.20 8.20
CA ASP A 18 -8.91 2.68 8.79
C ASP A 18 -9.58 3.71 7.86
N ASN A 19 -10.92 3.73 7.82
CA ASN A 19 -11.69 4.73 7.07
C ASN A 19 -11.63 6.13 7.72
N ALA A 20 -12.36 7.10 7.17
CA ALA A 20 -12.37 8.46 7.69
C ALA A 20 -12.98 8.55 9.11
N GLN A 21 -13.82 7.58 9.50
CA GLN A 21 -14.42 7.48 10.83
C GLN A 21 -13.53 6.73 11.83
N GLY A 22 -12.32 6.32 11.43
CA GLY A 22 -11.38 5.56 12.27
C GLY A 22 -11.77 4.09 12.44
N GLU A 23 -12.66 3.56 11.60
CA GLU A 23 -13.02 2.15 11.60
C GLU A 23 -12.13 1.35 10.64
N ARG A 24 -11.66 0.19 11.10
CA ARG A 24 -10.88 -0.75 10.29
C ARG A 24 -11.65 -1.16 9.03
N LEU A 25 -11.04 -0.96 7.85
CA LEU A 25 -11.55 -1.52 6.61
C LEU A 25 -11.53 -3.05 6.71
N ALA A 26 -12.71 -3.66 6.56
CA ALA A 26 -12.90 -5.10 6.70
C ALA A 26 -14.02 -5.57 5.78
N LYS A 27 -13.77 -6.67 5.05
CA LYS A 27 -14.74 -7.27 4.11
C LYS A 27 -16.14 -7.49 4.71
N SER A 28 -16.21 -7.79 6.01
CA SER A 28 -17.46 -8.03 6.74
C SER A 28 -18.33 -6.78 6.91
N LYS A 29 -17.77 -5.58 6.74
CA LYS A 29 -18.49 -4.30 6.83
C LYS A 29 -18.98 -3.77 5.48
N HIS A 30 -18.95 -4.59 4.42
CA HIS A 30 -19.16 -4.12 3.03
C HIS A 30 -18.21 -2.97 2.64
N SER A 31 -17.07 -2.85 3.32
CA SER A 31 -16.11 -1.78 3.07
C SER A 31 -15.52 -1.89 1.66
N LEU A 32 -15.51 -0.77 0.94
CA LEU A 32 -14.88 -0.50 -0.36
C LEU A 32 -13.98 -1.63 -0.88
N ASP A 33 -14.58 -2.56 -1.62
CA ASP A 33 -13.81 -3.50 -2.42
C ASP A 33 -13.39 -2.85 -3.75
N VAL A 34 -12.49 -3.52 -4.47
CA VAL A 34 -11.97 -3.01 -5.76
C VAL A 34 -13.08 -2.85 -6.79
N GLY A 35 -14.13 -3.67 -6.75
CA GLY A 35 -15.29 -3.57 -7.62
C GLY A 35 -16.09 -2.29 -7.35
N ALA A 36 -16.45 -2.04 -6.10
CA ALA A 36 -17.13 -0.83 -5.67
C ALA A 36 -16.32 0.44 -5.97
N LEU A 37 -15.00 0.39 -5.81
CA LEU A 37 -14.11 1.48 -6.21
C LEU A 37 -14.17 1.73 -7.72
N ARG A 38 -14.16 0.69 -8.55
CA ARG A 38 -14.29 0.84 -10.01
C ARG A 38 -15.67 1.37 -10.41
N GLU A 39 -16.74 0.87 -9.79
CA GLU A 39 -18.11 1.34 -10.04
C GLU A 39 -18.29 2.82 -9.66
N SER A 40 -17.59 3.29 -8.63
CA SER A 40 -17.53 4.72 -8.26
C SER A 40 -16.56 5.55 -9.12
N GLY A 41 -15.97 4.96 -10.16
CA GLY A 41 -15.17 5.68 -11.16
C GLY A 41 -13.68 5.79 -10.84
N TRP A 42 -13.15 5.01 -9.88
CA TRP A 42 -11.71 4.97 -9.65
C TRP A 42 -10.97 4.31 -10.81
N SER A 43 -9.94 5.00 -11.29
CA SER A 43 -8.96 4.44 -12.23
C SER A 43 -8.02 3.46 -11.53
N ALA A 44 -7.39 2.58 -12.30
CA ALA A 44 -6.37 1.68 -11.78
C ALA A 44 -5.16 2.47 -11.25
N GLU A 45 -4.79 3.54 -11.94
CA GLU A 45 -3.68 4.42 -11.61
C GLU A 45 -3.89 5.10 -10.26
N ARG A 46 -5.12 5.55 -9.98
CA ARG A 46 -5.48 6.12 -8.69
C ARG A 46 -5.37 5.11 -7.56
N MET A 47 -5.82 3.87 -7.79
CA MET A 47 -5.70 2.79 -6.81
C MET A 47 -4.22 2.47 -6.51
N ILE A 48 -3.40 2.34 -7.56
CA ILE A 48 -1.97 2.05 -7.44
C ILE A 48 -1.27 3.18 -6.66
N GLY A 49 -1.50 4.42 -7.05
CA GLY A 49 -0.96 5.61 -6.39
C GLY A 49 -1.29 5.67 -4.90
N TYR A 50 -2.52 5.30 -4.54
CA TYR A 50 -2.93 5.17 -3.15
C TYR A 50 -2.15 4.11 -2.38
N CYS A 51 -2.07 2.90 -2.93
CA CYS A 51 -1.35 1.82 -2.28
C CYS A 51 0.11 2.18 -2.04
N MET A 52 0.78 2.77 -3.05
CA MET A 52 2.17 3.20 -2.93
C MET A 52 2.34 4.24 -1.83
N TYR A 53 1.48 5.27 -1.80
CA TYR A 53 1.50 6.30 -0.78
C TYR A 53 1.33 5.73 0.65
N LEU A 54 0.36 4.82 0.84
CA LEU A 54 0.08 4.21 2.15
C LEU A 54 1.23 3.30 2.64
N LEU A 55 1.91 2.63 1.71
CA LEU A 55 3.12 1.86 1.98
C LEU A 55 4.34 2.74 2.29
N GLY A 56 4.26 4.05 2.01
CA GLY A 56 5.32 5.02 2.23
C GLY A 56 6.21 5.28 1.01
N TYR A 57 5.92 4.64 -0.13
CA TYR A 57 6.59 4.90 -1.41
C TYR A 57 6.02 6.18 -2.03
N LYS A 58 6.76 7.27 -1.87
CA LYS A 58 6.35 8.60 -2.34
C LYS A 58 7.55 9.47 -2.65
N ASN A 59 7.35 10.47 -3.50
CA ASN A 59 8.40 11.43 -3.81
C ASN A 59 8.68 12.36 -2.60
N PRO A 60 9.90 12.91 -2.49
CA PRO A 60 10.20 13.92 -1.47
C PRO A 60 9.20 15.08 -1.50
N GLY A 61 8.65 15.43 -0.33
CA GLY A 61 7.65 16.50 -0.18
C GLY A 61 6.22 16.12 -0.53
N GLN A 62 5.96 14.89 -0.99
CA GLN A 62 4.61 14.42 -1.28
C GLN A 62 3.80 14.21 0.03
N THR A 63 2.70 14.94 0.16
CA THR A 63 1.79 14.91 1.32
C THR A 63 0.44 14.26 1.01
N LEU A 64 0.17 13.94 -0.26
CA LEU A 64 -1.06 13.30 -0.72
C LEU A 64 -0.73 12.20 -1.75
N PRO A 65 -1.58 11.17 -1.88
CA PRO A 65 -1.45 10.19 -2.94
C PRO A 65 -1.63 10.85 -4.32
N VAL A 66 -0.90 10.33 -5.31
CA VAL A 66 -0.96 10.78 -6.70
C VAL A 66 -1.20 9.57 -7.58
N ASP A 67 -2.01 9.72 -8.63
CA ASP A 67 -2.25 8.66 -9.60
C ASP A 67 -0.93 8.19 -10.21
N MET A 68 -0.74 6.88 -10.31
CA MET A 68 0.54 6.28 -10.67
C MET A 68 0.32 5.07 -11.57
N SER A 69 1.05 5.00 -12.69
CA SER A 69 1.02 3.81 -13.53
C SER A 69 1.71 2.64 -12.81
N ALA A 70 1.41 1.40 -13.23
CA ALA A 70 2.09 0.23 -12.68
C ALA A 70 3.62 0.25 -12.95
N ALA A 71 4.04 0.86 -14.06
CA ALA A 71 5.45 1.01 -14.41
C ALA A 71 6.16 2.00 -13.48
N ASP A 72 5.54 3.14 -13.19
CA ASP A 72 6.09 4.13 -12.25
C ASP A 72 6.14 3.57 -10.83
N ALA A 73 5.11 2.82 -10.41
CA ALA A 73 5.10 2.15 -9.13
C ALA A 73 6.23 1.12 -9.00
N LEU A 74 6.47 0.33 -10.05
CA LEU A 74 7.56 -0.62 -10.07
C LEU A 74 8.93 0.08 -9.97
N ALA A 75 9.12 1.18 -10.71
CA ALA A 75 10.35 1.96 -10.66
C ALA A 75 10.60 2.55 -9.26
N LEU A 76 9.56 3.05 -8.61
CA LEU A 76 9.64 3.59 -7.25
C LEU A 76 9.88 2.50 -6.20
N PHE A 77 9.26 1.33 -6.37
CA PHE A 77 9.44 0.17 -5.49
C PHE A 77 10.87 -0.37 -5.52
N GLY A 78 11.53 -0.30 -6.68
CA GLY A 78 12.92 -0.72 -6.88
C GLY A 78 13.98 0.31 -6.51
N ASN A 79 13.60 1.51 -6.05
CA ASN A 79 14.55 2.56 -5.68
C ASN A 79 15.16 2.30 -4.28
N ASP A 80 16.49 2.41 -4.17
CA ASP A 80 17.26 2.29 -2.94
C ASP A 80 16.93 3.37 -1.88
N GLU A 81 16.33 4.50 -2.29
CA GLU A 81 15.93 5.58 -1.39
C GLU A 81 14.72 5.24 -0.52
N THR A 82 13.84 4.32 -0.98
CA THR A 82 12.73 3.80 -0.16
C THR A 82 12.88 2.28 0.00
N PRO A 83 13.85 1.82 0.79
CA PRO A 83 14.19 0.41 0.87
C PRO A 83 13.07 -0.40 1.53
N TRP A 84 13.06 -1.70 1.25
CA TRP A 84 12.20 -2.70 1.90
C TRP A 84 12.17 -2.60 3.43
N ASP A 85 13.28 -2.16 4.04
CA ASP A 85 13.37 -1.95 5.49
C ASP A 85 12.54 -0.76 5.99
N SER A 86 12.30 0.25 5.16
CA SER A 86 11.38 1.35 5.46
C SER A 86 9.93 0.87 5.52
N VAL A 87 9.51 -0.01 4.60
CA VAL A 87 8.20 -0.66 4.67
C VAL A 87 8.10 -1.54 5.91
N ARG A 88 9.13 -2.35 6.18
CA ARG A 88 9.16 -3.26 7.33
C ARG A 88 9.08 -2.54 8.67
N SER A 89 9.76 -1.41 8.81
CA SER A 89 9.78 -0.63 10.06
C SER A 89 8.53 0.22 10.25
N ASN A 90 7.71 0.40 9.20
CA ASN A 90 6.48 1.18 9.25
C ASN A 90 5.31 0.35 9.80
N LEU A 91 5.22 0.28 11.13
CA LEU A 91 4.19 -0.47 11.85
C LEU A 91 2.93 0.34 12.17
N ALA A 92 2.89 1.62 11.80
CA ALA A 92 1.78 2.50 12.13
C ALA A 92 0.63 2.33 11.14
N ASP A 93 -0.55 2.03 11.67
CA ASP A 93 -1.80 2.01 10.91
C ASP A 93 -2.03 3.35 10.18
N LYS A 94 -2.71 3.26 9.02
CA LYS A 94 -2.99 4.42 8.17
C LYS A 94 -4.50 4.69 8.16
N SER A 95 -4.86 5.97 8.12
CA SER A 95 -6.24 6.38 7.86
C SER A 95 -6.36 6.97 6.47
N VAL A 96 -7.50 6.70 5.82
CA VAL A 96 -7.85 7.22 4.50
C VAL A 96 -9.09 8.12 4.62
N PRO A 97 -8.93 9.45 4.80
CA PRO A 97 -10.02 10.38 5.13
C PRO A 97 -11.06 10.65 4.03
N PHE A 98 -10.99 9.93 2.91
CA PHE A 98 -11.76 10.16 1.67
C PHE A 98 -12.29 8.85 1.07
N LEU A 99 -12.15 7.74 1.82
CA LEU A 99 -12.78 6.46 1.54
C LEU A 99 -13.94 6.32 2.53
N ASP A 100 -15.07 6.93 2.18
CA ASP A 100 -16.38 6.77 2.81
C ASP A 100 -17.29 5.91 1.94
#